data_AF-A0A7W1SH24-F1
#
_entry.id   AF-A0A7W1SH24-F1
#
_cell.length_a   1.000
_cell.length_b   1.000
_cell.length_c   1.000
_cell.angle_alpha   90.00
_cell.angle_beta   90.00
_cell.angle_gamma   90.00
#
_symmetry.space_group_name_H-M   'P 1'
#
loop_
_entity.id
_entity.type
_entity.pdbx_description
1 polymer ?
#
loop_
_entity_poly.entity_id
_entity_poly.type
_entity_poly.pdbx_seq_one_letter_code
_entity_poly.pdbx_strand_id
1 'polypeptide(L)' 'MASHRLEAAGAYFVAALSSASPHVAPALGMGEDVRLTAGGLTGAALVVDGAVVHLSGFVV' A
#
# COMPACT_ATOMS: atom_id res chain seq x y z
N MET A 1 7.67 -23.47 12.71
CA MET A 1 8.59 -22.34 12.51
C MET A 1 8.25 -21.45 11.31
N ALA A 2 7.80 -21.99 10.17
CA ALA A 2 7.49 -21.17 8.99
C ALA A 2 6.24 -20.26 9.16
N SER A 3 5.16 -20.70 9.80
CA SER A 3 3.94 -19.87 9.91
C SER A 3 4.14 -18.63 10.78
N HIS A 4 4.85 -18.75 11.91
CA HIS A 4 5.18 -17.61 12.77
C HIS A 4 5.98 -16.50 12.04
N ARG A 5 6.81 -16.85 11.05
CA ARG A 5 7.52 -15.83 10.24
C ARG A 5 6.58 -15.14 9.27
N LEU A 6 5.64 -15.87 8.66
CA LEU A 6 4.64 -15.29 7.75
C LEU A 6 3.67 -14.38 8.50
N GLU A 7 3.25 -14.77 9.70
CA GLU A 7 2.42 -13.95 10.58
C GLU A 7 3.12 -12.65 10.96
N ALA A 8 4.39 -12.72 11.37
CA ALA A 8 5.19 -11.53 11.67
C ALA A 8 5.41 -10.63 10.44
N ALA A 9 5.68 -11.21 9.28
CA ALA A 9 5.84 -10.47 8.02
C ALA A 9 4.52 -9.78 7.59
N GLY A 10 3.39 -10.46 7.74
CA GLY A 10 2.07 -9.88 7.48
C GLY A 10 1.75 -8.72 8.42
N ALA A 11 2.02 -8.88 9.72
CA ALA A 11 1.83 -7.81 10.71
C ALA A 11 2.71 -6.59 10.40
N TYR A 12 3.98 -6.80 10.04
CA TYR A 12 4.87 -5.72 9.61
C TYR A 12 4.34 -5.01 8.35
N PHE A 13 3.93 -5.77 7.33
CA PHE A 13 3.39 -5.21 6.09
C PHE A 13 2.18 -4.31 6.35
N VAL A 14 1.21 -4.77 7.15
CA VAL A 14 0.01 -3.99 7.49
C VAL A 14 0.38 -2.72 8.27
N ALA A 15 1.31 -2.82 9.22
CA ALA A 15 1.74 -1.65 10.00
C ALA A 15 2.49 -0.62 9.13
N ALA A 16 3.37 -1.08 8.25
CA ALA A 16 4.11 -0.22 7.32
C ALA A 16 3.16 0.46 6.32
N LEU A 17 2.18 -0.27 5.77
CA LEU A 17 1.18 0.28 4.85
C LEU A 17 0.31 1.33 5.54
N SER A 18 -0.10 1.07 6.79
CA SER A 18 -0.98 1.96 7.57
C SER A 18 -0.29 3.23 8.06
N SER A 19 1.04 3.26 8.09
CA SER A 19 1.84 4.42 8.49
C SER A 19 2.46 5.18 7.32
N ALA A 20 2.35 4.65 6.09
CA ALA A 20 2.86 5.30 4.90
C ALA A 20 2.13 6.62 4.63
N SER A 21 2.89 7.68 4.38
CA SER A 21 2.32 8.96 3.96
C SER A 21 1.91 8.86 2.48
N PRO A 22 0.61 8.97 2.15
CA PRO A 22 0.17 8.88 0.77
C PRO A 22 0.56 10.14 0.00
N HIS A 23 1.03 9.95 -1.23
CA HIS A 23 1.08 11.00 -2.24
C HIS A 23 -0.03 10.75 -3.25
N VAL A 24 -1.00 11.66 -3.31
CA VAL A 24 -2.18 11.55 -4.17
C VAL A 24 -2.02 12.45 -5.38
N ALA A 25 -2.28 11.91 -6.57
CA ALA A 25 -2.31 12.65 -7.82
C ALA A 25 -3.48 12.18 -8.71
N PRO A 26 -3.95 12.98 -9.67
CA PRO A 26 -4.91 12.50 -10.66
C PRO A 26 -4.35 11.31 -11.43
N ALA A 27 -5.13 10.24 -11.55
CA ALA A 27 -4.78 9.11 -12.40
C ALA A 27 -4.99 9.47 -13.88
N LEU A 28 -4.36 8.71 -14.78
CA LEU A 28 -4.67 8.78 -16.20
C LEU A 28 -6.01 8.07 -16.46
N GLY A 29 -7.05 8.84 -16.77
CA GLY A 29 -8.39 8.34 -17.04
C GLY A 29 -9.36 8.67 -15.92
N MET A 30 -9.41 7.84 -14.87
CA MET A 30 -10.40 7.97 -13.79
C MET A 30 -9.76 7.87 -12.41
N GLY A 31 -10.25 8.68 -11.48
CA GLY A 31 -9.86 8.62 -10.07
C GLY A 31 -8.48 9.18 -9.77
N GLU A 32 -7.88 8.64 -8.71
CA GLU A 32 -6.64 9.12 -8.10
C GLU A 32 -5.59 7.99 -8.05
N ASP A 33 -4.36 8.30 -8.45
CA ASP A 33 -3.17 7.49 -8.21
C ASP A 33 -2.65 7.83 -6.80
N VAL A 34 -2.73 6.86 -5.89
CA VAL A 34 -2.23 6.98 -4.52
C VAL A 34 -0.92 6.22 -4.41
N ARG A 35 0.19 6.94 -4.25
CA ARG A 35 1.52 6.35 -4.05
C ARG A 35 1.84 6.27 -2.58
N LEU A 36 2.31 5.10 -2.14
CA LEU A 36 2.67 4.81 -0.77
C LEU A 36 4.17 4.55 -0.70
N THR A 37 4.90 5.45 -0.04
CA THR A 37 6.33 5.29 0.20
C THR A 37 6.58 5.40 1.70
N ALA A 38 7.13 4.34 2.28
CA ALA A 38 7.58 4.30 3.67
C ALA A 38 8.94 3.60 3.74
N GLY A 39 9.67 3.75 4.86
CA GLY A 39 10.91 3.02 5.06
C GLY A 39 10.66 1.52 5.05
N GLY A 40 11.14 0.81 4.02
CA GLY A 40 10.96 -0.63 3.83
C GLY A 40 9.66 -1.05 3.16
N LEU A 41 8.90 -0.12 2.58
CA LEU A 41 7.69 -0.44 1.81
C LEU A 41 7.50 0.50 0.61
N THR A 42 7.12 -0.08 -0.53
CA THR A 42 6.62 0.65 -1.69
C THR A 42 5.27 0.11 -2.12
N GLY A 43 4.36 0.97 -2.54
CA GLY A 43 3.06 0.55 -3.04
C GLY A 43 2.34 1.63 -3.82
N ALA A 44 1.27 1.22 -4.48
CA ALA A 44 0.37 2.11 -5.19
C ALA A 44 -1.06 1.57 -5.14
N ALA A 45 -2.04 2.48 -5.13
CA ALA A 45 -3.45 2.16 -5.21
C ALA A 45 -4.17 3.10 -6.19
N LEU A 46 -5.15 2.57 -6.90
CA LEU A 46 -6.12 3.35 -7.65
C LEU A 46 -7.36 3.56 -6.79
N VAL A 47 -7.76 4.81 -6.61
CA VAL A 47 -8.99 5.17 -5.89
C VAL A 47 -9.95 5.85 -6.84
N VAL A 48 -11.21 5.41 -6.86
CA VAL A 48 -12.28 5.99 -7.68
C VAL A 48 -13.49 6.19 -6.78
N ASP A 49 -14.05 7.41 -6.77
CA ASP A 49 -15.21 7.77 -5.95
C ASP A 49 -15.07 7.37 -4.47
N GLY A 50 -13.85 7.52 -3.92
CA GLY A 50 -13.51 7.17 -2.54
C GLY A 50 -13.32 5.67 -2.27
N ALA A 51 -13.43 4.81 -3.29
CA ALA A 51 -13.23 3.37 -3.17
C ALA A 51 -11.87 2.92 -3.78
N VAL A 52 -11.16 2.05 -3.07
CA VAL A 52 -9.94 1.42 -3.58
C VAL A 52 -10.32 0.38 -4.63
N VAL A 53 -9.94 0.61 -5.89
CA VAL A 53 -10.18 -0.31 -7.01
C VAL A 53 -9.11 -1.39 -7.05
N HIS A 54 -7.85 -1.01 -6.84
CA HIS A 54 -6.76 -1.95 -6.63
C HIS A 54 -5.69 -1.35 -5.72
N LEU A 55 -4.98 -2.22 -5.00
CA LEU A 55 -3.82 -1.86 -4.18
C LEU A 55 -2.75 -2.93 -4.37
N SER A 56 -1.52 -2.50 -4.65
CA SER A 56 -0.35 -3.35 -4.69
C SER A 56 0.73 -2.77 -3.78
N GLY A 57 1.39 -3.62 -3.00
CA GLY A 57 2.46 -3.20 -2.10
C GLY A 57 3.51 -4.29 -1.95
N PHE A 58 4.74 -3.87 -1.75
CA PHE A 58 5.91 -4.73 -1.59
C PHE A 58 6.76 -4.21 -0.43
N VAL A 59 7.21 -5.13 0.42
CA VAL A 59 8.28 -4.86 1.39
C VAL A 59 9.60 -4.80 0.60
N VAL A 60 10.43 -3.79 0.88
CA VAL A 60 11.72 -3.53 0.20
C VAL A 60 12.88 -3.51 1.17
#